data_AF-A0A928PWL3-F1
#
_entry.id   AF-A0A928PWL3-F1
#
_cell.length_a   1.000
_cell.length_b   1.000
_cell.length_c   1.000
_cell.angle_alpha   90.00
_cell.angle_beta   90.00
_cell.angle_gamma   90.00
#
_symmetry.space_group_name_H-M   'P 1'
#
loop_
_entity.id
_entity.type
_entity.pdbx_description
1 polymer ?
#
loop_
_entity_poly.entity_id
_entity_poly.type
_entity_poly.pdbx_seq_one_letter_code
_entity_poly.pdbx_strand_id
1 'polypeptide(L)' 'MDLSEVPVDETVRILEITDMPYIYVQRLVELGFIRGAKIRPVLTGILRGIRAYRIKNTTIALRTDTAKKIKVSYF' A
#
# COMPACT_ATOMS: atom_id res chain seq x y z
N MET A 1 2.61 8.87 8.22
CA MET A 1 1.44 8.86 7.32
C MET A 1 1.10 7.44 6.96
N ASP A 2 -0.14 7.18 6.53
CA ASP A 2 -0.52 5.89 5.97
C ASP A 2 -0.55 5.91 4.43
N LEU A 3 -0.50 4.72 3.83
CA LEU A 3 -0.43 4.56 2.38
C LEU A 3 -1.66 5.12 1.64
N SER A 4 -2.81 5.26 2.33
CA SER A 4 -4.03 5.76 1.71
C SER A 4 -4.01 7.28 1.47
N GLU A 5 -3.10 8.01 2.12
CA GLU A 5 -2.96 9.46 2.04
C GLU A 5 -1.92 9.91 1.00
N VAL A 6 -1.12 8.97 0.47
CA VAL A 6 -0.04 9.28 -0.49
C VAL A 6 -0.63 9.78 -1.80
N PRO A 7 -0.17 10.91 -2.37
CA PRO A 7 -0.62 11.38 -3.67
C PRO A 7 -0.35 10.38 -4.81
N VAL A 8 -1.13 10.48 -5.89
CA VAL A 8 -0.89 9.65 -7.08
C VAL A 8 0.48 10.00 -7.66
N ASP A 9 1.16 8.98 -8.16
CA ASP A 9 2.50 9.05 -8.75
C ASP A 9 3.66 9.36 -7.80
N GLU A 10 3.40 9.60 -6.52
CA GLU A 10 4.45 9.75 -5.51
C GLU A 10 4.93 8.39 -4.98
N THR A 11 6.26 8.24 -4.90
CA THR A 11 6.87 6.99 -4.42
C THR A 11 7.29 7.13 -2.97
N VAL A 12 6.84 6.19 -2.14
CA VAL A 12 7.16 6.10 -0.72
C VAL A 12 7.75 4.73 -0.39
N ARG A 13 8.24 4.57 0.84
CA ARG A 13 8.76 3.33 1.40
C ARG A 13 7.82 2.79 2.46
N ILE A 14 7.58 1.47 2.45
CA ILE A 14 6.83 0.78 3.52
C ILE A 14 7.67 0.71 4.80
N LEU A 15 7.09 1.12 5.93
CA LEU A 15 7.70 1.03 7.25
C LEU A 15 7.20 -0.20 8.01
N GLU A 16 5.88 -0.36 8.08
CA GLU A 16 5.21 -1.42 8.84
C GLU A 16 3.75 -1.60 8.41
N ILE A 17 3.16 -2.73 8.80
CA ILE A 17 1.75 -3.05 8.64
C ILE A 17 1.17 -3.24 10.05
N THR A 18 0.10 -2.54 10.40
CA THR A 18 -0.49 -2.53 11.75
C THR A 18 -1.92 -3.08 11.74
N ASP A 19 -2.41 -3.53 12.91
CA ASP A 19 -3.84 -3.78 13.17
C ASP A 19 -4.55 -4.67 12.15
N MET A 20 -3.87 -5.72 11.67
CA MET A 20 -4.38 -6.62 10.64
C MET A 20 -4.16 -8.09 11.06
N PRO A 21 -5.14 -8.99 10.84
CA PRO A 21 -4.95 -10.40 11.13
C PRO A 21 -3.79 -10.99 10.33
N TYR A 22 -3.04 -11.91 10.95
CA TYR A 22 -1.83 -12.50 10.39
C TYR A 22 -2.00 -13.02 8.95
N ILE A 23 -3.13 -13.67 8.64
CA ILE A 23 -3.40 -14.20 7.30
C ILE A 23 -3.39 -13.13 6.20
N TYR A 24 -3.85 -11.91 6.49
CA TYR A 24 -3.82 -10.81 5.52
C TYR A 24 -2.43 -10.18 5.43
N VAL A 25 -1.72 -10.08 6.55
CA VAL A 25 -0.32 -9.63 6.57
C VAL A 25 0.54 -10.56 5.72
N GLN A 26 0.36 -11.88 5.87
CA GLN A 26 1.08 -12.87 5.07
C GLN A 26 0.82 -12.69 3.57
N ARG A 27 -0.44 -12.53 3.15
CA ARG A 27 -0.78 -12.25 1.74
C ARG A 27 -0.12 -10.96 1.23
N LEU A 28 -0.12 -9.90 2.03
CA LEU A 28 0.56 -8.65 1.68
C LEU A 28 2.07 -8.87 1.51
N VAL A 29 2.70 -9.64 2.39
CA VAL A 29 4.12 -10.00 2.30
C VAL A 29 4.42 -10.79 1.03
N GLU A 30 3.61 -11.80 0.70
CA GLU A 30 3.73 -12.60 -0.53
C GLU A 30 3.62 -11.72 -1.79
N LEU A 31 2.74 -10.71 -1.74
CA LEU A 31 2.56 -9.71 -2.79
C LEU A 31 3.69 -8.65 -2.82
N GLY A 32 4.61 -8.67 -1.86
CA GLY A 32 5.80 -7.82 -1.82
C GLY A 32 5.69 -6.59 -0.92
N PHE A 33 4.62 -6.45 -0.13
CA PHE A 33 4.46 -5.39 0.87
C PHE A 33 5.31 -5.69 2.10
N ILE A 34 6.63 -5.57 1.96
CA ILE A 34 7.61 -5.77 3.02
C ILE A 34 8.22 -4.44 3.44
N ARG A 35 8.72 -4.37 4.67
CA ARG A 35 9.47 -3.20 5.17
C ARG A 35 10.61 -2.87 4.22
N GLY A 36 10.74 -1.59 3.86
CA GLY A 36 11.73 -1.09 2.91
C GLY A 36 11.30 -1.11 1.44
N ALA A 37 10.22 -1.81 1.09
CA ALA A 37 9.75 -1.86 -0.29
C ALA A 37 9.28 -0.48 -0.78
N LYS A 38 9.62 -0.15 -2.04
CA LYS A 38 9.11 1.03 -2.73
C LYS A 38 7.70 0.75 -3.24
N ILE A 39 6.80 1.69 -3.00
CA ILE A 39 5.41 1.61 -3.45
C ILE A 39 4.94 2.98 -3.93
N ARG A 40 4.12 2.98 -4.99
CA ARG A 40 3.59 4.19 -5.62
C ARG A 40 2.11 4.01 -5.93
N PRO A 41 1.20 4.88 -5.48
CA PRO A 41 -0.17 4.87 -5.94
C PRO A 41 -0.19 5.25 -7.43
N VAL A 42 -0.82 4.44 -8.27
CA VAL A 42 -0.88 4.66 -9.72
C VAL A 42 -2.26 5.05 -10.21
N LEU A 43 -3.30 4.66 -9.48
CA LEU A 43 -4.68 5.02 -9.81
C LEU A 43 -5.48 5.16 -8.51
N THR A 44 -6.38 6.14 -8.50
CA THR A 44 -7.43 6.25 -7.49
C THR A 44 -8.76 6.00 -8.19
N GLY A 45 -9.53 5.03 -7.71
CA GLY A 45 -10.86 4.76 -8.28
C GLY A 45 -11.79 5.96 -8.07
N ILE A 46 -12.57 6.32 -9.09
CA ILE A 46 -13.56 7.41 -9.05
C ILE A 46 -14.69 7.10 -8.03
N LEU A 47 -14.97 5.81 -7.81
CA LEU A 47 -16.01 5.31 -6.93
C LEU A 47 -15.45 4.19 -6.05
N ARG A 48 -15.71 4.26 -4.74
CA ARG A 48 -15.60 3.16 -3.75
C ARG A 48 -14.21 2.78 -3.22
N GLY A 49 -13.42 3.76 -2.76
CA GLY A 49 -12.39 3.51 -1.74
C GLY A 49 -11.40 2.38 -2.06
N ILE A 50 -11.02 2.25 -3.33
CA ILE A 50 -9.98 1.34 -3.81
C ILE A 50 -8.95 2.17 -4.58
N ARG A 51 -7.67 1.88 -4.34
CA ARG A 51 -6.55 2.50 -5.03
C ARG A 51 -5.63 1.41 -5.57
N ALA A 52 -5.08 1.63 -6.76
CA ALA A 52 -4.08 0.75 -7.33
C ALA A 52 -2.69 1.24 -6.97
N TYR A 53 -1.83 0.32 -6.58
CA TYR A 53 -0.47 0.59 -6.15
C TYR A 53 0.50 -0.23 -7.01
N ARG A 54 1.53 0.43 -7.52
CA ARG A 54 2.68 -0.23 -8.13
C ARG A 54 3.65 -0.61 -7.02
N ILE A 55 3.92 -1.91 -6.91
CA ILE A 55 4.91 -2.46 -5.98
C ILE A 55 5.77 -3.47 -6.75
N LYS A 56 7.10 -3.28 -6.69
CA LYS A 56 8.04 -3.99 -7.57
C LYS A 56 7.57 -3.89 -9.04
N ASN A 57 7.38 -5.03 -9.71
CA ASN A 57 6.97 -5.11 -11.11
C ASN A 57 5.48 -5.45 -11.27
N THR A 58 4.67 -5.34 -10.21
CA THR A 58 3.23 -5.64 -10.26
C THR A 58 2.36 -4.45 -9.84
N THR A 59 1.09 -4.48 -10.23
CA THR A 59 0.08 -3.50 -9.86
C THR A 59 -1.00 -4.19 -9.04
N ILE A 60 -1.25 -3.69 -7.84
CA ILE A 60 -2.15 -4.31 -6.87
C ILE A 60 -3.20 -3.30 -6.44
N ALA A 61 -4.47 -3.67 -6.54
CA ALA A 61 -5.57 -2.89 -6.02
C ALA A 61 -5.75 -3.21 -4.52
N LEU A 62 -5.72 -2.19 -3.67
CA LEU A 62 -6.06 -2.29 -2.25
C LEU A 62 -7.24 -1.40 -1.94
N ARG A 63 -8.10 -1.86 -1.03
CA ARG A 63 -9.11 -1.03 -0.40
C ARG A 63 -8.44 -0.01 0.53
N THR A 64 -9.06 1.16 0.68
CA THR A 64 -8.59 2.27 1.51
C THR A 64 -8.43 1.85 2.97
N ASP A 65 -9.34 1.02 3.51
CA ASP A 65 -9.25 0.48 4.88
C ASP A 65 -7.99 -0.36 5.13
N THR A 66 -7.56 -1.09 4.11
CA THR A 66 -6.34 -1.91 4.10
C THR A 66 -5.12 -1.02 3.96
N ALA A 67 -5.17 -0.03 3.06
CA ALA A 67 -4.08 0.94 2.87
C ALA A 67 -3.83 1.81 4.12
N LYS A 68 -4.88 2.16 4.88
CA LYS A 68 -4.78 2.91 6.15
C LYS A 68 -3.94 2.20 7.22
N LYS A 69 -3.83 0.87 7.11
CA LYS A 69 -3.08 0.01 8.02
C LYS A 69 -1.61 -0.18 7.62
N ILE A 70 -1.16 0.48 6.55
CA ILE A 70 0.21 0.39 6.05
C ILE A 70 0.89 1.74 6.28
N LYS A 71 1.90 1.78 7.14
CA LYS A 71 2.66 3.01 7.43
C LYS A 71 3.78 3.19 6.42
N VAL A 72 3.99 4.42 5.98
CA VAL A 72 4.95 4.77 4.94
C VAL A 72 5.72 6.06 5.26
N SER A 73 6.87 6.24 4.61
CA SER A 73 7.65 7.48 4.60
C SER A 73 8.12 7.82 3.19
N TYR A 74 8.36 9.11 2.93
CA TYR A 74 9.14 9.54 1.77
C TYR A 74 10.61 9.08 1.90
N PHE A 75 11.34 9.17 0.78
CA PHE A 75 12.78 8.92 0.72
C PHE A 75 13.58 10.09 1.29
#